data_AF-A0A379GBC2-F1
#
_entry.id   AF-A0A379GBC2-F1
#
_cell.length_a   1.000
_cell.length_b   1.000
_cell.length_c   1.000
_cell.angle_alpha   90.00
_cell.angle_beta   90.00
_cell.angle_gamma   90.00
#
_symmetry.space_group_name_H-M   'P 1'
#
loop_
_entity.id
_entity.type
_entity.pdbx_description
1 polymer ?
#
loop_
_entity_poly.entity_id
_entity_poly.type
_entity_poly.pdbx_seq_one_letter_code
_entity_poly.pdbx_strand_id
1 'polypeptide(L)' 'MNKKENTPFLYTRNDVELISKKTLYKGFFRMNEYRFKHRLFKGRMECRS' A
#
# COMPACT_ATOMS: atom_id res chain seq x y z
N MET A 1 -20.88 -8.08 10.59
CA MET A 1 -20.46 -9.35 9.95
C MET A 1 -19.35 -9.02 8.96
N ASN A 2 -18.09 -9.40 9.23
CA ASN A 2 -17.00 -9.22 8.25
C ASN A 2 -16.59 -10.59 7.71
N LYS A 3 -16.90 -10.83 6.43
CA LYS A 3 -16.40 -11.98 5.67
C LYS A 3 -14.87 -11.89 5.66
N LYS A 4 -14.19 -12.89 6.24
CA LYS A 4 -12.78 -13.12 5.97
C LYS A 4 -12.67 -13.59 4.53
N GLU A 5 -12.24 -12.68 3.65
CA GLU A 5 -11.93 -13.04 2.27
C GLU A 5 -10.70 -13.94 2.30
N ASN A 6 -10.85 -15.20 1.88
CA ASN A 6 -9.76 -16.18 1.79
C ASN A 6 -8.87 -15.82 0.60
N THR A 7 -8.11 -14.72 0.70
CA THR A 7 -7.12 -14.36 -0.28
C THR A 7 -5.76 -14.97 0.11
N PRO A 8 -4.97 -15.48 -0.85
CA PRO A 8 -3.64 -16.02 -0.58
C PRO A 8 -2.61 -14.93 -0.23
N PHE A 9 -3.04 -13.68 -0.06
CA PHE A 9 -2.19 -12.51 0.15
C PHE A 9 -2.23 -12.09 1.63
N LEU A 10 -1.05 -11.93 2.22
CA LEU A 10 -0.88 -11.50 3.62
C LEU A 10 -1.35 -10.07 3.89
N TYR A 11 -1.47 -9.24 2.85
CA TYR A 11 -1.93 -7.86 2.96
C TYR A 11 -3.20 -7.62 2.19
N THR A 12 -4.04 -6.81 2.78
CA THR A 12 -5.31 -6.38 2.24
C THR A 12 -5.28 -4.90 1.93
N ARG A 13 -6.30 -4.40 1.21
CA ARG A 13 -6.44 -2.97 0.95
C ARG A 13 -6.50 -2.13 2.23
N ASN A 14 -6.89 -2.74 3.35
CA ASN A 14 -6.92 -2.09 4.67
C ASN A 14 -5.51 -1.82 5.24
N ASP A 15 -4.47 -2.51 4.75
CA ASP A 15 -3.08 -2.30 5.16
C ASP A 15 -2.38 -1.18 4.36
N VAL A 16 -3.11 -0.53 3.43
CA VAL A 16 -2.62 0.57 2.59
C VAL A 16 -3.43 1.83 2.89
N GLU A 17 -2.75 2.84 3.42
CA GLU A 17 -3.32 4.16 3.69
C GLU A 17 -2.88 5.15 2.59
N LEU A 18 -3.83 5.68 1.83
CA LEU A 18 -3.54 6.74 0.85
C LEU A 18 -3.37 8.07 1.56
N ILE A 19 -2.17 8.65 1.51
CA ILE A 19 -1.85 9.94 2.14
C ILE A 19 -2.29 11.08 1.23
N SER A 20 -1.91 11.01 -0.04
CA SER A 20 -2.27 12.04 -1.00
C SER A 20 -2.22 11.52 -2.44
N LYS A 21 -3.01 12.18 -3.28
CA LYS A 21 -3.01 12.00 -4.72
C LYS A 21 -2.95 13.37 -5.36
N LYS A 22 -1.93 13.64 -6.17
CA LYS A 22 -1.77 14.90 -6.89
C LYS A 22 -1.61 14.64 -8.37
N THR A 23 -2.34 15.38 -9.19
CA THR A 23 -2.13 15.37 -10.64
C THR A 23 -0.99 16.36 -10.95
N LEU A 24 0.12 15.85 -11.45
CA LEU A 24 1.30 16.64 -11.81
C LEU A 24 1.20 17.19 -13.24
N TYR A 25 0.55 16.42 -14.11
CA TYR A 25 0.36 16.81 -15.50
C TYR A 25 -1.01 16.35 -15.99
N LYS A 26 -1.70 17.23 -16.72
CA LYS A 26 -3.02 16.95 -17.31
C LYS A 26 -3.05 17.51 -18.74
N GLY A 27 -2.61 16.69 -19.69
CA GLY A 27 -2.74 16.92 -21.13
C GLY A 27 -3.46 15.74 -21.78
N PHE A 28 -2.95 15.26 -22.91
CA PHE A 28 -3.41 14.01 -23.54
C PHE A 28 -3.22 12.81 -22.61
N PHE A 29 -2.10 12.79 -21.87
CA PHE A 29 -1.87 11.86 -20.77
C PHE A 29 -1.97 12.57 -19.42
N ARG A 30 -2.31 11.80 -18.38
CA ARG A 30 -2.37 12.28 -17.00
C ARG A 30 -1.27 11.62 -16.19
N MET A 31 -0.40 12.44 -15.60
CA MET A 31 0.57 11.98 -14.62
C MET A 31 0.03 12.28 -13.22
N ASN A 32 -0.11 11.24 -12.41
CA ASN A 32 -0.58 11.35 -11.04
C ASN A 32 0.48 10.82 -10.09
N GLU A 33 0.89 11.65 -9.14
CA GLU A 33 1.69 11.25 -8.00
C GLU A 33 0.76 10.69 -6.91
N TYR A 34 1.05 9.46 -6.47
CA TYR A 34 0.37 8.83 -5.35
C TYR A 34 1.36 8.64 -4.21
N ARG A 35 1.01 9.17 -3.04
CA ARG A 35 1.74 8.94 -1.80
C ARG A 35 0.87 8.11 -0.89
N PHE A 36 1.33 6.92 -0.53
CA PHE A 36 0.63 6.02 0.38
C PHE A 36 1.61 5.47 1.42
N LYS A 37 1.10 5.11 2.60
CA LYS A 37 1.79 4.27 3.57
C LYS A 37 1.24 2.86 3.42
N HIS A 38 2.10 1.87 3.53
CA HIS A 38 1.66 0.49 3.62
C HIS A 38 2.33 -0.20 4.81
N ARG A 39 1.66 -1.19 5.36
CA ARG A 39 2.22 -2.02 6.43
C ARG A 39 3.48 -2.72 5.92
N LEU A 40 4.58 -2.55 6.64
CA LEU A 40 5.82 -3.27 6.37
C LEU A 40 5.69 -4.73 6.83
N PHE A 41 6.38 -5.63 6.13
CA PHE A 41 6.61 -7.02 6.54
C PHE A 41 7.51 -7.09 7.79
N LYS A 42 7.04 -6.58 8.94
CA LYS A 42 7.79 -6.69 10.19
C LYS A 42 7.69 -8.12 10.74
N GLY A 43 8.55 -8.99 10.22
CA GLY A 43 9.29 -9.93 11.05
C GLY A 43 10.58 -9.26 11.47
N ARG A 44 10.74 -8.95 12.75
CA ARG A 44 12.01 -8.46 13.32
C ARG A 44 12.64 -9.65 14.02
N MET A 45 13.84 -10.12 13.61
CA MET A 45 14.88 -10.70 14.50
C MET A 45 16.16 -11.14 13.75
N GLU A 46 17.27 -10.50 14.13
CA GLU A 46 18.67 -10.98 14.22
C GLU A 46 19.36 -11.66 13.01
N CYS A 47 20.21 -10.92 12.28
CA CYS A 47 21.43 -11.50 11.72
C CYS A 47 22.52 -11.38 12.81
N ARG A 48 22.76 -12.47 13.54
CA ARG A 48 24.00 -12.65 14.30
C ARG A 48 25.14 -12.83 13.29
N SER A 49 26.11 -11.94 13.35
CA SER A 49 27.47 -12.19 12.84
C SER A 49 28.38 -12.50 14.02
#